data_AF-A0A956DQT2-F1
#
_entry.id   AF-A0A956DQT2-F1
#
_cell.length_a   1.000
_cell.length_b   1.000
_cell.length_c   1.000
_cell.angle_alpha   90.00
_cell.angle_beta   90.00
_cell.angle_gamma   90.00
#
_symmetry.space_group_name_H-M   'P 1'
#
loop_
_entity.id
_entity.type
_entity.pdbx_description
1 polymer ?
#
loop_
_entity_poly.entity_id
_entity_poly.type
_entity_poly.pdbx_seq_one_letter_code
_entity_poly.pdbx_strand_id
1 'polypeptide(L)'
;MSEGPTSRSAYRAGMGALCDDFNRRARHHLERGAHLSVAARRRLPRRLRVELAGHEEALNHEVTSLEEIESRQRRLASYEAALDVADTWLNRRAQLLGGNRPAAVIALMVAACLAPVGAMLALRYAAIAVRCANDDPALPGHPNVAAVVSPRAPQCIAVETRDCATACATEGRCVPFRGRCAADRREACRASRGCREAGACTLSGERCVVRSSSDCQGSEGCLWEGRCTVSRSEQGARRCIALDDGDCAGSLACQTEDRCEAREGACELPIAPQALRPSAW
;
A
#
# COMPACT_ATOMS: atom_id res chain seq x y z
N MET A 1 -40.97 39.21 -12.72
CA MET A 1 -41.20 37.91 -13.40
C MET A 1 -39.99 37.05 -13.09
N SER A 2 -40.10 36.13 -12.13
CA SER A 2 -39.03 35.20 -11.78
C SER A 2 -39.00 34.07 -12.80
N GLU A 3 -37.91 33.98 -13.57
CA GLU A 3 -37.69 32.90 -14.52
C GLU A 3 -37.51 31.57 -13.75
N GLY A 4 -38.42 30.63 -13.99
CA GLY A 4 -38.35 29.30 -13.41
C GLY A 4 -37.16 28.51 -13.96
N PRO A 5 -36.66 27.51 -13.20
CA PRO A 5 -35.52 26.69 -13.62
C PRO A 5 -35.80 26.02 -14.97
N THR A 6 -34.84 26.14 -15.88
CA THR A 6 -34.91 25.51 -17.21
C THR A 6 -35.02 23.99 -17.08
N SER A 7 -35.78 23.36 -17.98
CA SER A 7 -36.09 21.92 -17.95
C SER A 7 -34.85 21.01 -17.86
N ARG A 8 -33.69 21.48 -18.34
CA ARG A 8 -32.41 20.77 -18.33
C ARG A 8 -31.76 20.70 -16.94
N SER A 9 -31.94 21.73 -16.12
CA SER A 9 -31.44 21.78 -14.74
C SER A 9 -32.25 20.84 -13.84
N ALA A 10 -33.58 20.90 -13.95
CA ALA A 10 -34.49 19.99 -13.24
C ALA A 10 -34.26 18.52 -13.64
N TYR A 11 -33.96 18.25 -14.92
CA TYR A 11 -33.65 16.91 -15.40
C TYR A 11 -32.32 16.37 -14.86
N ARG A 12 -31.26 17.18 -14.82
CA ARG A 12 -29.96 16.77 -14.23
C ARG A 12 -30.06 16.52 -12.73
N ALA A 13 -30.78 17.37 -12.00
CA ALA A 13 -31.00 17.19 -10.57
C ALA A 13 -31.82 15.92 -10.26
N GLY A 14 -32.86 15.65 -11.05
CA GLY A 14 -33.66 14.42 -10.94
C GLY A 14 -32.85 13.14 -11.21
N MET A 15 -31.97 13.16 -12.21
CA MET A 15 -31.15 12.01 -12.57
C MET A 15 -29.98 11.74 -11.61
N GLY A 16 -29.43 12.79 -10.98
CA GLY A 16 -28.46 12.66 -9.88
C GLY A 16 -29.05 11.92 -8.68
N ALA A 17 -30.24 12.32 -8.25
CA ALA A 17 -30.95 11.68 -7.13
C ALA A 17 -31.25 10.19 -7.39
N LEU A 18 -31.57 9.82 -8.65
CA LEU A 18 -31.77 8.43 -9.06
C LEU A 18 -30.49 7.60 -9.00
N CYS A 19 -29.34 8.16 -9.40
CA CYS A 19 -28.05 7.48 -9.29
C CYS A 19 -27.65 7.27 -7.82
N ASP A 20 -27.90 8.25 -6.96
CA ASP A 20 -27.57 8.16 -5.54
C ASP A 20 -28.46 7.18 -4.78
N ASP A 21 -29.76 7.13 -5.09
CA ASP A 21 -30.67 6.10 -4.54
C ASP A 21 -30.25 4.69 -4.98
N PHE A 22 -29.89 4.52 -6.25
CA PHE A 22 -29.41 3.25 -6.79
C PHE A 22 -28.12 2.78 -6.12
N ASN A 23 -27.15 3.70 -5.94
CA ASN A 23 -25.89 3.42 -5.26
C ASN A 23 -26.10 3.07 -3.77
N ARG A 24 -27.02 3.75 -3.08
CA ARG A 24 -27.39 3.41 -1.69
C ARG A 24 -28.00 2.02 -1.58
N ARG A 25 -28.96 1.67 -2.44
CA ARG A 25 -29.57 0.33 -2.45
C ARG A 25 -28.57 -0.76 -2.80
N ALA A 26 -27.63 -0.49 -3.70
CA ALA A 26 -26.56 -1.43 -4.04
C ALA A 26 -25.63 -1.70 -2.85
N ARG A 27 -25.27 -0.68 -2.06
CA ARG A 27 -24.50 -0.86 -0.82
C ARG A 27 -25.27 -1.66 0.22
N HIS A 28 -26.56 -1.36 0.41
CA HIS A 28 -27.44 -2.08 1.33
C HIS A 28 -27.57 -3.57 1.00
N HIS A 29 -27.65 -3.93 -0.30
CA HIS A 29 -27.66 -5.34 -0.72
C HIS A 29 -26.30 -6.04 -0.58
N LEU A 30 -25.19 -5.30 -0.72
CA LEU A 30 -23.83 -5.81 -0.48
C LEU A 30 -23.57 -6.06 1.01
N GLU A 31 -24.13 -5.24 1.90
CA GLU A 31 -24.06 -5.43 3.36
C GLU A 31 -24.90 -6.63 3.83
N ARG A 32 -25.91 -7.03 3.07
CA ARG A 32 -26.77 -8.19 3.36
C ARG A 32 -26.36 -9.49 2.65
N GLY A 33 -25.18 -9.55 2.02
CA GLY A 33 -24.66 -10.77 1.40
C GLY A 33 -25.40 -11.25 0.13
N ALA A 34 -26.19 -10.38 -0.54
CA ALA A 34 -26.95 -10.75 -1.74
C ALA A 34 -26.11 -10.62 -3.02
N HIS A 35 -25.09 -11.46 -3.18
CA HIS A 35 -24.05 -11.32 -4.21
C HIS A 35 -24.54 -11.46 -5.67
N LEU A 36 -25.59 -12.25 -5.95
CA LEU A 36 -26.02 -12.53 -7.32
C LEU A 36 -26.87 -11.41 -7.97
N SER A 37 -27.42 -10.48 -7.19
CA SER A 37 -28.29 -9.40 -7.71
C SER A 37 -27.53 -8.16 -8.19
N VAL A 38 -26.27 -7.98 -7.76
CA VAL A 38 -25.51 -6.74 -7.97
C VAL A 38 -24.86 -6.71 -9.36
N ALA A 39 -24.38 -7.84 -9.87
CA ALA A 39 -23.77 -7.94 -11.19
C ALA A 39 -24.77 -7.69 -12.34
N ALA A 40 -26.02 -8.16 -12.20
CA ALA A 40 -27.09 -7.93 -13.18
C ALA A 40 -27.57 -6.46 -13.20
N ARG A 41 -27.61 -5.81 -12.03
CA ARG A 41 -28.09 -4.43 -11.87
C ARG A 41 -27.07 -3.38 -12.34
N ARG A 42 -25.76 -3.67 -12.34
CA ARG A 42 -24.71 -2.74 -12.80
C ARG A 42 -24.52 -2.64 -14.32
N ARG A 43 -25.23 -3.43 -15.13
CA ARG A 43 -25.18 -3.32 -16.61
C ARG A 43 -25.98 -2.12 -17.17
N LEU A 44 -27.02 -1.69 -16.48
CA LEU A 44 -27.88 -0.54 -16.88
C LEU A 44 -27.18 0.83 -16.81
N PRO A 45 -26.37 1.16 -15.77
CA PRO A 45 -25.67 2.44 -15.69
C PRO A 45 -24.55 2.64 -16.73
N ARG A 46 -24.02 1.56 -17.33
CA ARG A 46 -22.86 1.63 -18.24
C ARG A 46 -23.20 2.34 -19.55
N ARG A 47 -24.35 2.03 -20.16
CA ARG A 47 -24.82 2.71 -21.38
C ARG A 47 -25.01 4.20 -21.14
N LEU A 48 -25.68 4.55 -20.05
CA LEU A 48 -25.91 5.94 -19.64
C LEU A 48 -24.61 6.71 -19.33
N ARG A 49 -23.58 6.07 -18.76
CA ARG A 49 -22.32 6.76 -18.42
C ARG A 49 -21.43 7.03 -19.63
N VAL A 50 -21.34 6.09 -20.57
CA VAL A 50 -20.55 6.29 -21.80
C VAL A 50 -21.12 7.45 -22.63
N GLU A 51 -22.44 7.62 -22.62
CA GLU A 51 -23.12 8.74 -23.29
C GLU A 51 -22.92 10.10 -22.58
N LEU A 52 -22.60 10.12 -21.28
CA LEU A 52 -22.58 11.35 -20.46
C LEU A 52 -21.17 11.86 -20.09
N ALA A 53 -20.18 10.98 -19.92
CA ALA A 53 -18.85 11.35 -19.39
C ALA A 53 -17.69 11.12 -20.39
N GLY A 54 -17.99 10.66 -21.61
CA GLY A 54 -16.95 10.24 -22.54
C GLY A 54 -16.33 8.88 -22.15
N HIS A 55 -15.66 8.25 -23.12
CA HIS A 55 -15.25 6.85 -23.00
C HIS A 55 -14.13 6.64 -21.96
N GLU A 56 -13.17 7.56 -21.89
CA GLU A 56 -11.98 7.46 -21.03
C GLU A 56 -12.30 7.65 -19.54
N GLU A 57 -13.13 8.64 -19.20
CA GLU A 57 -13.56 8.88 -17.81
C GLU A 57 -14.44 7.73 -17.30
N ALA A 58 -15.30 7.17 -18.14
CA ALA A 58 -16.09 5.98 -17.82
C ALA A 58 -15.21 4.75 -17.55
N LEU A 59 -14.14 4.55 -18.33
CA LEU A 59 -13.15 3.48 -18.14
C LEU A 59 -12.35 3.66 -16.85
N ASN A 60 -11.92 4.88 -16.52
CA ASN A 60 -11.16 5.14 -15.30
C ASN A 60 -11.98 4.85 -14.02
N HIS A 61 -13.26 5.25 -13.99
CA HIS A 61 -14.15 4.91 -12.90
C HIS A 61 -14.44 3.39 -12.79
N GLU A 62 -14.48 2.68 -13.93
CA GLU A 62 -14.61 1.21 -13.94
C GLU A 62 -13.39 0.55 -13.30
N VAL A 63 -12.18 1.02 -13.62
CA VAL A 63 -10.91 0.54 -13.04
C VAL A 63 -10.88 0.74 -11.52
N THR A 64 -11.20 1.93 -11.01
CA THR A 64 -11.24 2.19 -9.56
C THR A 64 -12.27 1.31 -8.85
N SER A 65 -13.45 1.10 -9.44
CA SER A 65 -14.44 0.22 -8.83
C SER A 65 -14.00 -1.26 -8.79
N LEU A 66 -13.17 -1.71 -9.73
CA LEU A 66 -12.67 -3.08 -9.77
C LEU A 66 -11.59 -3.30 -8.68
N GLU A 67 -10.73 -2.31 -8.42
CA GLU A 67 -9.73 -2.34 -7.33
C GLU A 67 -10.39 -2.52 -5.95
N GLU A 68 -11.47 -1.77 -5.69
CA GLU A 68 -12.22 -1.87 -4.43
C GLU A 68 -12.87 -3.25 -4.25
N ILE A 69 -13.41 -3.83 -5.33
CA ILE A 69 -14.04 -5.15 -5.31
C ILE A 69 -13.00 -6.22 -5.06
N GLU A 70 -11.87 -6.17 -5.76
CA GLU A 70 -10.77 -7.11 -5.60
C GLU A 70 -10.22 -7.10 -4.16
N SER A 71 -9.94 -5.91 -3.63
CA SER A 71 -9.49 -5.71 -2.24
C SER A 71 -10.48 -6.33 -1.23
N ARG A 72 -11.79 -6.22 -1.50
CA ARG A 72 -12.82 -6.80 -0.63
C ARG A 72 -12.96 -8.31 -0.78
N GLN A 73 -12.81 -8.87 -1.99
CA GLN A 73 -12.87 -10.33 -2.21
C GLN A 73 -11.67 -11.06 -1.59
N ARG A 74 -10.48 -10.45 -1.64
CA ARG A 74 -9.28 -10.95 -0.94
C ARG A 74 -9.51 -11.04 0.58
N ARG A 75 -10.19 -10.06 1.17
CA ARG A 75 -10.56 -10.07 2.61
C ARG A 75 -11.59 -11.15 2.98
N LEU A 76 -12.41 -11.60 2.03
CA LEU A 76 -13.43 -12.63 2.25
C LEU A 76 -12.95 -14.06 1.90
N ALA A 77 -11.65 -14.26 1.70
CA ALA A 77 -11.03 -15.53 1.30
C ALA A 77 -11.58 -16.16 0.00
N SER A 78 -12.29 -15.38 -0.83
CA SER A 78 -12.79 -15.82 -2.14
C SER A 78 -11.75 -15.50 -3.22
N TYR A 79 -10.67 -16.28 -3.23
CA TYR A 79 -9.51 -16.05 -4.10
C TYR A 79 -9.83 -16.19 -5.58
N GLU A 80 -10.70 -17.13 -5.96
CA GLU A 80 -11.06 -17.37 -7.36
C GLU A 80 -11.85 -16.18 -7.94
N ALA A 81 -12.80 -15.63 -7.18
CA ALA A 81 -13.54 -14.43 -7.58
C ALA A 81 -12.66 -13.17 -7.61
N ALA A 82 -11.63 -13.09 -6.74
CA ALA A 82 -10.66 -11.99 -6.78
C ALA A 82 -9.79 -12.03 -8.04
N LEU A 83 -9.42 -13.23 -8.52
CA LEU A 83 -8.62 -13.40 -9.74
C LEU A 83 -9.38 -12.99 -11.01
N ASP A 84 -10.66 -13.34 -11.14
CA ASP A 84 -11.48 -12.92 -12.28
C ASP A 84 -11.64 -11.39 -12.36
N VAL A 85 -11.75 -10.74 -11.19
CA VAL A 85 -11.82 -9.27 -11.08
C VAL A 85 -10.49 -8.64 -11.44
N ALA A 86 -9.36 -9.21 -10.97
CA ALA A 86 -8.02 -8.75 -11.30
C ALA A 86 -7.71 -8.86 -12.80
N ASP A 87 -8.12 -9.95 -13.45
CA ASP A 87 -7.93 -10.14 -14.90
C ASP A 87 -8.76 -9.13 -15.71
N THR A 88 -10.00 -8.87 -15.28
CA THR A 88 -10.85 -7.83 -15.86
C THR A 88 -10.22 -6.44 -15.68
N TRP A 89 -9.66 -6.15 -14.51
CA TRP A 89 -8.97 -4.89 -14.22
C TRP A 89 -7.74 -4.70 -15.12
N LEU A 90 -6.88 -5.72 -15.23
CA LEU A 90 -5.67 -5.68 -16.06
C LEU A 90 -5.99 -5.40 -17.52
N ASN A 91 -7.00 -6.09 -18.07
CA ASN A 91 -7.45 -5.89 -19.44
C ASN A 91 -7.99 -4.46 -19.69
N ARG A 92 -8.71 -3.90 -18.72
CA ARG A 92 -9.23 -2.52 -18.82
C ARG A 92 -8.13 -1.46 -18.67
N ARG A 93 -7.18 -1.68 -17.77
CA ARG A 93 -5.99 -0.85 -17.59
C ARG A 93 -5.12 -0.84 -18.84
N ALA A 94 -4.96 -1.99 -19.51
CA ALA A 94 -4.22 -2.10 -20.76
C ALA A 94 -4.88 -1.33 -21.92
N GLN A 95 -6.22 -1.27 -21.96
CA GLN A 95 -6.98 -0.46 -22.92
C GLN A 95 -6.77 1.04 -22.70
N LEU A 96 -6.73 1.49 -21.44
CA LEU A 96 -6.46 2.89 -21.09
C LEU A 96 -5.02 3.31 -21.42
N LEU A 97 -4.04 2.42 -21.22
CA LEU A 97 -2.63 2.73 -21.39
C LEU A 97 -2.10 2.52 -22.82
N GLY A 98 -2.97 2.12 -23.76
CA GLY A 98 -2.61 2.05 -25.17
C GLY A 98 -1.61 0.95 -25.53
N GLY A 99 -1.86 -0.31 -25.13
CA GLY A 99 -1.33 -1.54 -25.74
C GLY A 99 0.18 -1.82 -25.71
N ASN A 100 1.04 -0.80 -25.67
CA ASN A 100 2.49 -0.90 -25.83
C ASN A 100 3.22 -0.28 -24.61
N ARG A 101 3.41 -1.12 -23.58
CA ARG A 101 4.20 -0.97 -22.31
C ARG A 101 3.44 -0.40 -21.08
N PRO A 102 3.65 -0.90 -19.84
CA PRO A 102 4.38 -2.08 -19.36
C PRO A 102 3.43 -3.09 -18.69
N ALA A 103 2.38 -3.53 -19.39
CA ALA A 103 1.49 -4.60 -18.90
C ALA A 103 2.26 -5.90 -18.61
N ALA A 104 3.33 -6.19 -19.38
CA ALA A 104 4.20 -7.35 -19.17
C ALA A 104 5.03 -7.26 -17.87
N VAL A 105 5.47 -6.06 -17.46
CA VAL A 105 6.27 -5.89 -16.22
C VAL A 105 5.36 -5.96 -15.00
N ILE A 106 4.16 -5.38 -15.07
CA ILE A 106 3.14 -5.49 -14.02
C ILE A 106 2.66 -6.95 -13.92
N ALA A 107 2.44 -7.63 -15.05
CA ALA A 107 2.09 -9.06 -15.06
C ALA A 107 3.21 -9.95 -14.50
N LEU A 108 4.49 -9.66 -14.80
CA LEU A 108 5.65 -10.35 -14.23
C LEU A 108 5.79 -10.10 -12.72
N MET A 109 5.55 -8.88 -12.25
CA MET A 109 5.54 -8.58 -10.81
C MET A 109 4.38 -9.28 -10.08
N VAL A 110 3.19 -9.30 -10.67
CA VAL A 110 2.02 -10.00 -10.11
C VAL A 110 2.26 -11.51 -10.11
N ALA A 111 2.83 -12.08 -11.18
CA ALA A 111 3.20 -13.49 -11.25
C ALA A 111 4.29 -13.88 -10.22
N ALA A 112 5.28 -13.01 -10.00
CA ALA A 112 6.33 -13.22 -8.99
C ALA A 112 5.78 -13.18 -7.55
N CYS A 113 4.78 -12.33 -7.29
CA CYS A 113 4.10 -12.27 -5.99
C CYS A 113 3.14 -13.46 -5.73
N LEU A 114 2.68 -14.14 -6.78
CA LEU A 114 1.79 -15.31 -6.69
C LEU A 114 2.53 -16.66 -6.70
N ALA A 115 3.86 -16.65 -6.82
CA ALA A 115 4.71 -17.85 -6.88
C ALA A 115 4.58 -18.85 -5.71
N PRO A 116 4.27 -18.48 -4.45
CA PRO A 116 4.07 -19.48 -3.40
C PRO A 116 2.69 -20.18 -3.47
N VAL A 117 1.79 -19.76 -4.38
CA VAL A 117 0.41 -20.28 -4.47
C VAL A 117 0.20 -21.06 -5.78
N GLY A 118 0.87 -22.20 -5.88
CA GLY A 118 0.52 -23.28 -6.81
C GLY A 118 1.06 -23.17 -8.24
N ALA A 119 1.76 -24.23 -8.69
CA ALA A 119 2.42 -24.36 -9.99
C ALA A 119 1.50 -24.18 -11.22
N MET A 120 0.18 -24.30 -11.08
CA MET A 120 -0.76 -24.12 -12.19
C MET A 120 -0.94 -22.66 -12.62
N LEU A 121 -0.78 -21.67 -11.73
CA LEU A 121 -0.85 -20.26 -12.11
C LEU A 121 0.40 -19.80 -12.88
N ALA A 122 1.57 -20.30 -12.48
CA ALA A 122 2.84 -19.99 -13.15
C ALA A 122 2.84 -20.46 -14.61
N LEU A 123 2.23 -21.62 -14.92
CA LEU A 123 2.15 -22.15 -16.29
C LEU A 123 1.23 -21.33 -17.20
N ARG A 124 0.11 -20.80 -16.70
CA ARG A 124 -0.76 -19.92 -17.49
C ARG A 124 -0.12 -18.56 -17.79
N TYR A 125 0.60 -17.98 -16.83
CA TYR A 125 1.31 -16.70 -17.04
C TYR A 125 2.57 -16.88 -17.90
N ALA A 126 3.30 -17.99 -17.76
CA ALA A 126 4.43 -18.32 -18.62
C ALA A 126 3.99 -18.49 -20.09
N ALA A 127 2.83 -19.10 -20.35
CA ALA A 127 2.29 -19.25 -21.71
C ALA A 127 1.96 -17.89 -22.39
N ILE A 128 1.53 -16.89 -21.60
CA ILE A 128 1.27 -15.53 -22.08
C ILE A 128 2.60 -14.78 -22.34
N ALA A 129 3.58 -14.91 -21.45
CA ALA A 129 4.90 -14.32 -21.64
C ALA A 129 5.66 -14.91 -22.85
N VAL A 130 5.53 -16.22 -23.10
CA VAL A 130 6.11 -16.91 -24.27
C VAL A 130 5.45 -16.46 -25.57
N ARG A 131 4.16 -16.12 -25.57
CA ARG A 131 3.50 -15.53 -26.74
C ARG A 131 4.03 -14.14 -27.09
N CYS A 132 4.39 -13.33 -26.10
CA CYS A 132 4.95 -11.99 -26.34
C CYS A 132 6.43 -11.98 -26.73
N ALA A 133 7.19 -13.04 -26.39
CA ALA A 133 8.61 -13.15 -26.71
C ALA A 133 8.89 -13.72 -28.12
N ASN A 134 7.92 -14.42 -28.72
CA ASN A 134 8.08 -15.08 -30.02
C ASN A 134 7.74 -14.19 -31.24
N ASP A 135 7.30 -12.95 -31.01
CA ASP A 135 6.96 -12.01 -32.10
C ASP A 135 8.15 -11.12 -32.54
N ASP A 136 9.40 -11.41 -32.11
CA ASP A 136 10.60 -10.68 -32.55
C ASP A 136 11.65 -11.61 -33.19
N PRO A 137 11.55 -11.91 -34.50
CA PRO A 137 12.46 -12.80 -35.20
C PRO A 137 13.63 -12.03 -35.83
N ALA A 138 14.61 -11.58 -35.03
CA ALA A 138 15.92 -11.19 -35.57
C ALA A 138 17.03 -11.17 -34.50
N LEU A 139 17.74 -12.30 -34.34
CA LEU A 139 19.22 -12.36 -34.20
C LEU A 139 19.70 -13.79 -33.89
N PRO A 140 20.19 -14.54 -34.89
CA PRO A 140 20.90 -15.78 -34.66
C PRO A 140 22.43 -15.56 -34.71
N GLY A 141 23.11 -16.06 -33.68
CA GLY A 141 24.52 -16.45 -33.78
C GLY A 141 25.48 -15.89 -32.73
N HIS A 142 25.54 -16.49 -31.55
CA HIS A 142 26.78 -16.54 -30.75
C HIS A 142 26.83 -17.84 -29.93
N PRO A 143 27.85 -18.71 -30.14
CA PRO A 143 28.09 -19.86 -29.29
C PRO A 143 28.96 -19.49 -28.08
N ASN A 144 28.65 -20.12 -26.94
CA ASN A 144 29.46 -20.25 -25.72
C ASN A 144 29.77 -19.00 -24.89
N VAL A 145 28.87 -18.70 -23.93
CA VAL A 145 29.17 -17.91 -22.73
C VAL A 145 28.68 -18.67 -21.49
N ALA A 146 29.35 -19.78 -21.15
CA ALA A 146 29.04 -20.60 -19.97
C ALA A 146 30.10 -20.50 -18.87
N ALA A 147 30.91 -19.43 -18.83
CA ALA A 147 32.01 -19.32 -17.88
C ALA A 147 32.22 -17.89 -17.34
N VAL A 148 32.03 -17.77 -16.02
CA VAL A 148 32.60 -16.76 -15.11
C VAL A 148 32.13 -15.31 -15.28
N VAL A 149 30.88 -15.04 -14.92
CA VAL A 149 30.52 -13.77 -14.27
C VAL A 149 29.53 -14.11 -13.16
N SER A 150 29.96 -14.05 -11.89
CA SER A 150 28.97 -13.92 -10.80
C SER A 150 28.31 -12.56 -11.02
N PRO A 151 27.03 -12.49 -11.40
CA PRO A 151 26.41 -11.23 -11.78
C PRO A 151 26.05 -10.51 -10.50
N ARG A 152 27.04 -9.96 -9.80
CA ARG A 152 26.76 -8.92 -8.81
C ARG A 152 26.16 -7.78 -9.62
N ALA A 153 24.86 -7.58 -9.44
CA ALA A 153 24.16 -6.45 -10.03
C ALA A 153 25.00 -5.19 -9.79
N PRO A 154 25.13 -4.31 -10.80
CA PRO A 154 25.91 -3.09 -10.66
C PRO A 154 25.44 -2.33 -9.42
N GLN A 155 26.36 -2.05 -8.50
CA GLN A 155 26.05 -1.30 -7.30
C GLN A 155 25.85 0.17 -7.69
N CYS A 156 24.65 0.69 -7.51
CA CYS A 156 24.39 2.11 -7.67
C CYS A 156 25.18 2.89 -6.61
N ILE A 157 26.02 3.83 -7.04
CA ILE A 157 26.74 4.76 -6.18
C ILE A 157 26.12 6.15 -6.27
N ALA A 158 25.96 6.82 -5.13
CA ALA A 158 25.52 8.21 -5.10
C ALA A 158 26.71 9.13 -5.41
N VAL A 159 26.62 9.89 -6.49
CA VAL A 159 27.67 10.83 -6.96
C VAL A 159 27.21 12.26 -6.73
N GLU A 160 25.92 12.53 -6.91
CA GLU A 160 25.31 13.85 -6.80
C GLU A 160 24.17 13.86 -5.76
N THR A 161 23.84 15.05 -5.25
CA THR A 161 22.74 15.25 -4.28
C THR A 161 21.40 14.69 -4.78
N ARG A 162 21.12 14.77 -6.09
CA ARG A 162 19.88 14.24 -6.67
C ARG A 162 19.75 12.72 -6.52
N ASP A 163 20.87 11.99 -6.46
CA ASP A 163 20.89 10.54 -6.28
C ASP A 163 20.41 10.15 -4.87
N CYS A 164 20.42 11.11 -3.94
CA CYS A 164 20.01 10.94 -2.55
C CYS A 164 18.58 11.41 -2.25
N ALA A 165 17.78 11.78 -3.25
CA ALA A 165 16.44 12.34 -3.03
C ALA A 165 15.55 11.45 -2.14
N THR A 166 15.49 10.14 -2.42
CA THR A 166 14.70 9.18 -1.64
C THR A 166 15.24 9.04 -0.22
N ALA A 167 16.55 8.82 -0.06
CA ALA A 167 17.20 8.65 1.24
C ALA A 167 17.13 9.92 2.11
N CYS A 168 17.12 11.10 1.49
CA CYS A 168 16.90 12.37 2.15
C CYS A 168 15.50 12.43 2.77
N ALA A 169 14.46 12.13 1.97
CA ALA A 169 13.08 12.18 2.44
C ALA A 169 12.78 11.13 3.52
N THR A 170 13.31 9.92 3.41
CA THR A 170 13.02 8.83 4.34
C THR A 170 13.91 8.85 5.58
N GLU A 171 15.20 9.13 5.43
CA GLU A 171 16.21 8.91 6.46
C GLU A 171 17.05 10.16 6.79
N GLY A 172 16.79 11.30 6.13
CA GLY A 172 17.55 12.54 6.32
C GLY A 172 18.96 12.50 5.71
N ARG A 173 19.25 11.49 4.88
CA ARG A 173 20.56 11.31 4.24
C ARG A 173 20.59 12.01 2.90
N CYS A 174 20.89 13.30 2.91
CA CYS A 174 20.69 14.18 1.76
C CYS A 174 21.93 14.43 0.89
N VAL A 175 23.14 14.05 1.32
CA VAL A 175 24.36 14.32 0.55
C VAL A 175 25.10 13.03 0.14
N PRO A 176 25.70 12.99 -1.05
CA PRO A 176 26.59 11.89 -1.44
C PRO A 176 27.89 11.96 -0.61
N PHE A 177 28.24 10.84 0.00
CA PHE A 177 29.45 10.68 0.80
C PHE A 177 30.01 9.27 0.60
N ARG A 178 31.20 9.16 0.01
CA ARG A 178 31.87 7.86 -0.28
C ARG A 178 30.98 6.86 -1.03
N GLY A 179 30.27 7.34 -2.05
CA GLY A 179 29.41 6.52 -2.91
C GLY A 179 28.07 6.11 -2.29
N ARG A 180 27.72 6.62 -1.10
CA ARG A 180 26.42 6.41 -0.44
C ARG A 180 25.81 7.75 -0.02
N CYS A 181 24.55 7.75 0.37
CA CYS A 181 23.93 8.94 0.97
C CYS A 181 24.20 9.01 2.47
N ALA A 182 24.49 10.21 2.97
CA ALA A 182 24.76 10.52 4.37
C ALA A 182 23.95 11.74 4.82
N ALA A 183 23.67 11.81 6.11
CA ALA A 183 23.13 13.00 6.74
C ALA A 183 24.28 13.96 7.09
N ASP A 184 24.13 15.23 6.75
CA ASP A 184 25.15 16.28 6.93
C ASP A 184 24.74 17.36 7.94
N ARG A 185 23.43 17.48 8.22
CA ARG A 185 22.88 18.50 9.12
C ARG A 185 21.67 18.01 9.90
N ARG A 186 21.42 18.59 11.07
CA ARG A 186 20.35 18.18 11.99
C ARG A 186 18.96 18.43 11.40
N GLU A 187 18.81 19.47 10.61
CA GLU A 187 17.55 19.86 9.98
C GLU A 187 17.08 18.80 8.98
N ALA A 188 18.02 18.15 8.27
CA ALA A 188 17.71 17.04 7.37
C ALA A 188 17.15 15.83 8.15
N CYS A 189 17.73 15.50 9.31
CA CYS A 189 17.19 14.46 10.18
C CYS A 189 15.78 14.80 10.65
N ARG A 190 15.55 16.03 11.14
CA ARG A 190 14.25 16.47 11.64
C ARG A 190 13.15 16.51 10.57
N ALA A 191 13.51 16.85 9.33
CA ALA A 191 12.58 16.85 8.21
C ALA A 191 12.29 15.44 7.65
N SER A 192 13.09 14.44 8.02
CA SER A 192 12.96 13.07 7.50
C SER A 192 11.73 12.36 8.05
N ARG A 193 11.22 11.41 7.26
CA ARG A 193 10.16 10.51 7.71
C ARG A 193 10.57 9.67 8.91
N GLY A 194 11.82 9.19 8.95
CA GLY A 194 12.36 8.43 10.09
C GLY A 194 12.35 9.19 11.42
N CYS A 195 12.51 10.52 11.41
CA CYS A 195 12.30 11.33 12.61
C CYS A 195 10.83 11.35 13.03
N ARG A 196 9.92 11.65 12.10
CA ARG A 196 8.47 11.71 12.40
C ARG A 196 7.91 10.36 12.86
N GLU A 197 8.23 9.28 12.17
CA GLU A 197 7.66 7.95 12.46
C GLU A 197 8.33 7.28 13.65
N ALA A 198 9.67 7.34 13.73
CA ALA A 198 10.46 6.51 14.64
C ALA A 198 11.33 7.29 15.64
N GLY A 199 11.27 8.63 15.66
CA GLY A 199 12.06 9.46 16.56
C GLY A 199 13.56 9.53 16.19
N ALA A 200 13.96 9.17 14.97
CA ALA A 200 15.35 9.28 14.52
C ALA A 200 15.74 10.73 14.17
N CYS A 201 15.61 11.65 15.12
CA CYS A 201 15.69 13.10 14.85
C CYS A 201 17.07 13.71 15.08
N THR A 202 18.01 12.99 15.70
CA THR A 202 19.33 13.52 16.06
C THR A 202 20.43 13.05 15.10
N LEU A 203 21.22 13.98 14.56
CA LEU A 203 22.39 13.66 13.75
C LEU A 203 23.51 13.07 14.63
N SER A 204 24.01 11.89 14.27
CA SER A 204 25.16 11.23 14.89
C SER A 204 26.06 10.60 13.81
N GLY A 205 27.20 11.24 13.55
CA GLY A 205 28.04 10.87 12.41
C GLY A 205 27.30 11.15 11.09
N GLU A 206 27.22 10.13 10.22
CA GLU A 206 26.59 10.22 8.90
C GLU A 206 25.10 9.80 8.90
N ARG A 207 24.50 9.60 10.07
CA ARG A 207 23.14 9.03 10.21
C ARG A 207 22.28 9.80 11.19
N CYS A 208 20.97 9.71 10.98
CA CYS A 208 19.96 10.16 11.91
C CYS A 208 19.60 9.02 12.88
N VAL A 209 19.61 9.30 14.18
CA VAL A 209 19.43 8.30 15.25
C VAL A 209 18.52 8.84 16.35
N VAL A 210 17.94 7.93 17.13
CA VAL A 210 17.29 8.25 18.40
C VAL A 210 18.39 8.49 19.44
N ARG A 211 18.41 9.67 20.09
CA ARG A 211 19.42 9.97 21.13
C ARG A 211 18.81 10.17 22.50
N SER A 212 17.57 10.62 22.58
CA SER A 212 16.91 11.02 23.83
C SER A 212 15.41 10.69 23.77
N SER A 213 14.75 10.63 24.94
CA SER A 213 13.28 10.48 24.99
C SER A 213 12.56 11.66 24.34
N SER A 214 13.17 12.85 24.29
CA SER A 214 12.60 13.98 23.54
C SER A 214 12.48 13.69 22.03
N ASP A 215 13.37 12.87 21.46
CA ASP A 215 13.22 12.46 20.06
C ASP A 215 12.03 11.50 19.89
N CYS A 216 11.78 10.64 20.88
CA CYS A 216 10.67 9.67 20.87
C CYS A 216 9.31 10.34 21.11
N GLN A 217 9.24 11.27 22.06
CA GLN A 217 7.99 11.98 22.43
C GLN A 217 7.38 12.78 21.27
N GLY A 218 8.22 13.29 20.35
CA GLY A 218 7.76 13.99 19.15
C GLY A 218 7.38 13.07 17.99
N SER A 219 7.53 11.75 18.14
CA SER A 219 7.28 10.79 17.06
C SER A 219 5.82 10.31 17.04
N GLU A 220 5.33 9.96 15.85
CA GLU A 220 4.07 9.26 15.65
C GLU A 220 4.04 7.93 16.43
N GLY A 221 5.17 7.23 16.54
CA GLY A 221 5.27 6.03 17.37
C GLY A 221 4.91 6.25 18.84
N CYS A 222 5.20 7.42 19.41
CA CYS A 222 4.75 7.77 20.77
C CYS A 222 3.25 8.04 20.80
N LEU A 223 2.74 8.86 19.87
CA LEU A 223 1.32 9.22 19.79
C LEU A 223 0.40 8.00 19.60
N TRP A 224 0.73 7.13 18.64
CA TRP A 224 -0.14 6.02 18.25
C TRP A 224 0.10 4.77 19.10
N GLU A 225 1.36 4.47 19.41
CA GLU A 225 1.75 3.18 19.99
C GLU A 225 2.37 3.28 21.40
N GLY A 226 2.44 4.48 21.99
CA GLY A 226 3.03 4.70 23.31
C GLY A 226 4.54 4.51 23.36
N ARG A 227 5.25 4.52 22.21
CA ARG A 227 6.72 4.39 22.19
C ARG A 227 7.41 5.71 22.51
N CYS A 228 7.28 6.18 23.74
CA CYS A 228 7.69 7.53 24.15
C CYS A 228 9.07 7.59 24.81
N THR A 229 9.66 6.44 25.17
CA THR A 229 10.94 6.39 25.90
C THR A 229 12.07 5.79 25.07
N VAL A 230 13.28 6.35 25.19
CA VAL A 230 14.46 5.78 24.53
C VAL A 230 15.01 4.60 25.32
N SER A 231 15.29 3.49 24.64
CA SER A 231 15.98 2.33 25.20
C SER A 231 17.00 1.75 24.21
N ARG A 232 17.96 0.97 24.70
CA ARG A 232 18.91 0.24 23.85
C ARG A 232 18.34 -1.15 23.54
N SER A 233 18.37 -1.54 22.27
CA SER A 233 18.13 -2.91 21.85
C SER A 233 19.28 -3.83 22.27
N GLU A 234 19.08 -5.14 22.14
CA GLU A 234 20.11 -6.16 22.40
C GLU A 234 21.37 -5.95 21.53
N GLN A 235 21.20 -5.41 20.32
CA GLN A 235 22.29 -5.05 19.41
C GLN A 235 22.94 -3.69 19.76
N GLY A 236 22.55 -3.07 20.88
CA GLY A 236 23.06 -1.80 21.37
C GLY A 236 22.51 -0.55 20.66
N ALA A 237 21.63 -0.72 19.66
CA ALA A 237 21.02 0.40 18.94
C ALA A 237 19.95 1.07 19.80
N ARG A 238 19.89 2.41 19.80
CA ARG A 238 18.82 3.13 20.49
C ARG A 238 17.54 3.12 19.67
N ARG A 239 16.41 2.84 20.31
CA ARG A 239 15.07 2.85 19.72
C ARG A 239 14.06 3.42 20.71
N CYS A 240 12.91 3.86 20.20
CA CYS A 240 11.78 4.27 21.02
C CYS A 240 10.94 3.05 21.40
N ILE A 241 10.58 2.95 22.67
CA ILE A 241 9.79 1.87 23.26
C ILE A 241 8.76 2.44 24.26
N ALA A 242 7.77 1.64 24.61
CA ALA A 242 6.95 1.87 25.80
C ALA A 242 7.67 1.26 27.02
N LEU A 243 8.21 2.08 27.91
CA LEU A 243 8.97 1.62 29.07
C LEU A 243 8.06 1.25 30.25
N ASP A 244 6.99 2.00 30.45
CA ASP A 244 6.03 1.83 31.53
C ASP A 244 4.60 2.17 31.08
N ASP A 245 3.62 1.87 31.93
CA ASP A 245 2.21 2.10 31.62
C ASP A 245 1.89 3.60 31.42
N GLY A 246 2.74 4.50 31.93
CA GLY A 246 2.62 5.94 31.70
C GLY A 246 2.87 6.32 30.24
N ASP A 247 3.85 5.68 29.59
CA ASP A 247 4.07 5.81 28.14
C ASP A 247 2.85 5.33 27.34
N CYS A 248 2.19 4.26 27.79
CA CYS A 248 1.01 3.70 27.12
C CYS A 248 -0.27 4.50 27.35
N ALA A 249 -0.48 5.03 28.55
CA ALA A 249 -1.71 5.72 28.95
C ALA A 249 -2.06 6.91 28.05
N GLY A 250 -1.05 7.61 27.53
CA GLY A 250 -1.23 8.75 26.62
C GLY A 250 -1.46 8.37 25.15
N SER A 251 -1.25 7.10 24.78
CA SER A 251 -1.29 6.65 23.39
C SER A 251 -2.71 6.44 22.87
N LEU A 252 -2.88 6.52 21.55
CA LEU A 252 -4.16 6.15 20.93
C LEU A 252 -4.44 4.65 21.06
N ALA A 253 -3.43 3.78 21.00
CA ALA A 253 -3.60 2.34 21.23
C ALA A 253 -4.27 2.04 22.58
N CYS A 254 -3.91 2.76 23.66
CA CYS A 254 -4.61 2.63 24.93
C CYS A 254 -6.06 3.15 24.84
N GLN A 255 -6.28 4.31 24.22
CA GLN A 255 -7.60 4.95 24.15
C GLN A 255 -8.61 4.21 23.27
N THR A 256 -8.17 3.55 22.20
CA THR A 256 -9.06 2.92 21.21
C THR A 256 -9.01 1.40 21.18
N GLU A 257 -7.92 0.80 21.69
CA GLU A 257 -7.70 -0.65 21.64
C GLU A 257 -7.51 -1.27 23.03
N ASP A 258 -7.67 -0.51 24.12
CA ASP A 258 -7.44 -0.92 25.52
C ASP A 258 -6.01 -1.44 25.79
N ARG A 259 -5.05 -1.13 24.90
CA ARG A 259 -3.64 -1.53 25.05
C ARG A 259 -2.89 -0.56 25.95
N CYS A 260 -3.13 -0.66 27.25
CA CYS A 260 -2.64 0.31 28.24
C CYS A 260 -1.47 -0.21 29.10
N GLU A 261 -1.06 -1.47 28.98
CA GLU A 261 0.05 -2.03 29.76
C GLU A 261 1.35 -2.09 28.93
N ALA A 262 2.46 -1.59 29.47
CA ALA A 262 3.75 -1.71 28.81
C ALA A 262 4.37 -3.09 29.03
N ARG A 263 4.66 -3.80 27.94
CA ARG A 263 5.34 -5.09 27.96
C ARG A 263 6.29 -5.23 26.77
N GLU A 264 7.51 -5.70 27.06
CA GLU A 264 8.56 -5.92 26.04
C GLU A 264 8.85 -4.70 25.13
N GLY A 265 8.58 -3.49 25.62
CA GLY A 265 8.78 -2.26 24.88
C GLY A 265 7.60 -1.85 23.98
N ALA A 266 6.45 -2.50 24.09
CA ALA A 266 5.22 -2.18 23.38
C ALA A 266 4.03 -2.08 24.35
N CYS A 267 2.97 -1.38 23.95
CA CYS A 267 1.73 -1.38 24.70
C CYS A 267 0.90 -2.61 24.34
N GLU A 268 0.37 -3.31 25.33
CA GLU A 268 -0.41 -4.54 25.16
C GLU A 268 -1.71 -4.48 25.94
N LEU A 269 -2.64 -5.38 25.61
CA LEU A 269 -3.84 -5.60 26.40
C LEU A 269 -3.45 -6.11 27.79
N PRO A 270 -4.21 -5.76 28.84
CA PRO A 270 -4.07 -6.36 30.14
C PRO A 270 -4.11 -7.89 30.04
N ILE A 271 -3.13 -8.57 30.64
CA ILE A 271 -3.24 -10.01 30.81
C ILE A 271 -4.40 -10.21 31.77
N ALA A 272 -5.52 -10.71 31.26
CA ALA A 272 -6.62 -11.13 32.11
C ALA A 272 -6.02 -12.02 33.22
N PRO A 273 -6.19 -11.66 34.51
CA PRO A 273 -5.63 -12.45 35.59
C PRO A 273 -6.08 -13.87 35.35
N GLN A 274 -5.11 -14.78 35.14
CA GLN A 274 -5.40 -16.16 34.76
C GLN A 274 -6.44 -16.64 35.75
N ALA A 275 -7.70 -16.76 35.29
CA ALA A 275 -8.83 -16.97 36.18
C ALA A 275 -8.44 -18.19 36.98
N LEU A 276 -8.16 -17.99 38.28
CA LEU A 276 -7.53 -18.97 39.15
C LEU A 276 -8.28 -20.26 38.89
N ARG A 277 -7.64 -21.18 38.16
CA ARG A 277 -8.30 -22.42 37.77
C ARG A 277 -8.79 -23.00 39.09
N PRO A 278 -10.11 -23.20 39.28
CA PRO A 278 -10.59 -23.75 40.52
C PRO A 278 -9.83 -25.05 40.70
N SER A 279 -9.00 -25.10 41.74
CA SER A 279 -8.23 -26.28 42.10
C SER A 279 -9.27 -27.39 42.22
N ALA A 280 -9.17 -28.41 41.37
CA ALA A 280 -10.05 -29.56 41.43
C ALA A 280 -9.89 -30.18 42.82
N TRP A 281 -10.92 -30.03 43.65
CA TRP A 281 -11.08 -30.69 44.94
C TRP A 281 -11.83 -32.00 44.73
#